data_AF-A0A833J8E2-F1
#
_entry.id   AF-A0A833J8E2-F1
#
_cell.length_a   1.000
_cell.length_b   1.000
_cell.length_c   1.000
_cell.angle_alpha   90.00
_cell.angle_beta   90.00
_cell.angle_gamma   90.00
#
_symmetry.space_group_name_H-M   'P 1'
#
loop_
_entity.id
_entity.type
_entity.pdbx_description
1 polymer ?
#
loop_
_entity_poly.entity_id
_entity_poly.type
_entity_poly.pdbx_seq_one_letter_code
_entity_poly.pdbx_strand_id
1 'polypeptide(L)'
;MSGLDFEGIATAQVYGREILHARETAWCWQARADRLERELARSRAELQAHQAGLLARIRSLRGALEAVAPFDPVLRWTGRLYDDGHPERVWDASYWDAYDDEARRHGLPPARRPMTPGERERDREAQVLAEPITSRRCLWWRRWWWRGQEHRTRAGAERARERAARDA
;
A
#
# COMPACT_ATOMS: atom_id res chain seq x y z
N MET A 1 68.44 -10.32 -14.66
CA MET A 1 67.36 -10.53 -13.68
C MET A 1 66.50 -9.29 -13.69
N SER A 2 65.30 -9.35 -14.28
CA SER A 2 64.32 -8.26 -14.21
C SER A 2 63.72 -8.28 -12.81
N GLY A 3 63.98 -7.24 -12.02
CA GLY A 3 63.40 -7.11 -10.68
C GLY A 3 61.90 -6.85 -10.80
N LEU A 4 61.11 -7.51 -9.95
CA LEU A 4 59.67 -7.28 -9.86
C LEU A 4 59.39 -5.78 -9.61
N ASP A 5 58.59 -5.16 -10.47
CA ASP A 5 58.14 -3.78 -10.33
C ASP A 5 56.99 -3.70 -9.31
N PHE A 6 57.36 -3.62 -8.03
CA PHE A 6 56.41 -3.56 -6.93
C PHE A 6 55.58 -2.28 -6.93
N GLU A 7 56.10 -1.16 -7.46
CA GLU A 7 55.36 0.10 -7.56
C GLU A 7 54.28 0.03 -8.65
N GLY A 8 54.61 -0.55 -9.81
CA GLY A 8 53.63 -0.83 -10.86
C GLY A 8 52.53 -1.78 -10.39
N ILE A 9 52.90 -2.83 -9.65
CA ILE A 9 51.94 -3.79 -9.08
C ILE A 9 51.03 -3.11 -8.04
N ALA A 10 51.59 -2.29 -7.14
CA ALA A 10 50.81 -1.58 -6.12
C ALA A 10 49.83 -0.59 -6.76
N THR A 11 50.29 0.19 -7.75
CA THR A 11 49.48 1.14 -8.50
C THR A 11 48.33 0.44 -9.25
N ALA A 12 48.61 -0.68 -9.91
CA ALA A 12 47.60 -1.48 -10.59
C ALA A 12 46.53 -2.05 -9.63
N GLN A 13 46.93 -2.44 -8.41
CA GLN A 13 45.99 -2.91 -7.38
C GLN A 13 45.09 -1.79 -6.84
N VAL A 14 45.59 -0.55 -6.74
CA VAL A 14 44.79 0.61 -6.33
C VAL A 14 43.76 0.94 -7.41
N TYR A 15 44.18 1.06 -8.67
CA TYR A 15 43.25 1.29 -9.78
C TYR A 15 42.22 0.16 -9.93
N GLY A 16 42.64 -1.10 -9.74
CA GLY A 16 41.72 -2.23 -9.75
C GLY A 16 40.62 -2.10 -8.70
N ARG A 17 40.97 -1.67 -7.47
CA ARG A 17 39.99 -1.41 -6.40
C ARG A 17 39.09 -0.22 -6.71
N GLU A 18 39.63 0.87 -7.22
CA GLU A 18 38.85 2.05 -7.60
C GLU A 18 37.85 1.73 -8.73
N ILE A 19 38.25 0.96 -9.73
CA ILE A 19 37.37 0.50 -10.82
C ILE A 19 36.23 -0.38 -10.27
N LEU A 20 36.53 -1.28 -9.33
CA LEU A 20 35.51 -2.12 -8.69
C LEU A 20 34.51 -1.27 -7.89
N HIS A 21 34.99 -0.33 -7.09
CA HIS A 21 34.12 0.59 -6.34
C HIS A 21 33.29 1.50 -7.24
N ALA A 22 33.87 2.01 -8.33
CA ALA A 22 33.13 2.80 -9.32
C ALA A 22 32.03 1.97 -9.98
N ARG A 23 32.31 0.71 -10.31
CA ARG A 23 31.34 -0.23 -10.89
C ARG A 23 30.20 -0.56 -9.92
N GLU A 24 30.51 -0.86 -8.67
CA GLU A 24 29.50 -1.08 -7.63
C GLU A 24 28.60 0.15 -7.45
N THR A 25 29.21 1.33 -7.41
CA THR A 25 28.49 2.60 -7.29
C THR A 25 27.58 2.83 -8.50
N ALA A 26 28.07 2.59 -9.72
CA ALA A 26 27.28 2.71 -10.94
C ALA A 26 26.08 1.76 -10.94
N TRP A 27 26.24 0.51 -10.49
CA TRP A 27 25.12 -0.43 -10.34
C TRP A 27 24.11 0.00 -9.29
N CYS A 28 24.55 0.51 -8.15
CA CYS A 28 23.66 1.08 -7.14
C CYS A 28 22.84 2.25 -7.70
N TRP A 29 23.46 3.13 -8.49
CA TRP A 29 22.75 4.22 -9.16
C TRP A 29 21.78 3.74 -10.23
N GLN A 30 22.16 2.75 -11.03
CA GLN A 30 21.25 2.15 -12.02
C GLN A 30 20.04 1.51 -11.33
N ALA A 31 20.24 0.71 -10.29
CA ALA A 31 19.16 0.09 -9.54
C ALA A 31 18.23 1.13 -8.91
N ARG A 32 18.78 2.26 -8.45
CA ARG A 32 17.99 3.39 -7.94
C ARG A 32 17.19 4.07 -9.06
N ALA A 33 17.80 4.29 -10.23
CA ALA A 33 17.12 4.86 -11.39
C ALA A 33 15.95 3.96 -11.83
N ASP A 34 16.18 2.66 -12.00
CA ASP A 34 15.15 1.68 -12.37
C ASP A 34 13.98 1.68 -11.35
N ARG A 35 14.29 1.82 -10.06
CA ARG A 35 13.26 1.92 -9.02
C ARG A 35 12.44 3.19 -9.18
N LEU A 36 13.08 4.34 -9.37
CA LEU A 36 12.39 5.62 -9.53
C LEU A 36 11.54 5.64 -10.81
N GLU A 37 11.98 5.01 -11.89
CA GLU A 37 11.20 4.86 -13.12
C GLU A 37 9.92 4.04 -12.88
N ARG A 38 10.01 2.94 -12.12
CA ARG A 38 8.83 2.14 -11.74
C ARG A 38 7.88 2.92 -10.84
N GLU A 39 8.41 3.66 -9.87
CA GLU A 39 7.62 4.52 -8.99
C GLU A 39 6.90 5.62 -9.80
N LEU A 40 7.59 6.26 -10.76
CA LEU A 40 6.99 7.25 -11.65
C LEU A 40 5.91 6.65 -12.56
N ALA A 41 6.15 5.48 -13.14
CA ALA A 41 5.17 4.77 -13.96
C ALA A 41 3.89 4.47 -13.15
N ARG A 42 4.06 4.02 -11.90
CA ARG A 42 2.95 3.79 -10.98
C ARG A 42 2.19 5.09 -10.67
N SER A 43 2.89 6.17 -10.33
CA SER A 43 2.23 7.47 -10.04
C SER A 43 1.48 8.02 -11.26
N ARG A 44 1.98 7.79 -12.49
CA ARG A 44 1.28 8.16 -13.73
C ARG A 44 0.01 7.35 -13.92
N ALA A 45 0.07 6.04 -13.67
CA ALA A 45 -1.11 5.18 -13.72
C ALA A 45 -2.15 5.57 -12.66
N GLU A 46 -1.71 5.86 -11.43
CA GLU A 46 -2.59 6.34 -10.35
C GLU A 46 -3.27 7.66 -10.75
N LEU A 47 -2.52 8.60 -11.32
CA LEU A 47 -3.07 9.86 -11.83
C LEU A 47 -4.11 9.63 -12.93
N GLN A 48 -3.85 8.73 -13.88
CA GLN A 48 -4.80 8.40 -14.95
C GLN A 48 -6.11 7.81 -14.38
N ALA A 49 -6.00 6.89 -13.41
CA ALA A 49 -7.16 6.30 -12.74
C ALA A 49 -7.97 7.38 -11.99
N HIS A 50 -7.31 8.28 -11.27
CA HIS A 50 -7.97 9.41 -10.61
C HIS A 50 -8.65 10.35 -11.60
N GLN A 51 -7.99 10.69 -12.71
CA GLN A 51 -8.57 11.53 -13.76
C GLN A 51 -9.80 10.89 -14.40
N ALA A 52 -9.76 9.58 -14.67
CA ALA A 52 -10.91 8.82 -15.19
C ALA A 52 -12.10 8.87 -14.22
N GLY A 53 -11.86 8.63 -12.93
CA GLY A 53 -12.87 8.73 -11.89
C GLY A 53 -13.46 10.15 -11.77
N LEU A 54 -12.62 11.19 -11.78
CA LEU A 54 -13.07 12.58 -11.72
C LEU A 54 -13.88 12.99 -12.96
N LEU A 55 -13.48 12.55 -14.15
CA LEU A 55 -14.22 12.81 -15.38
C LEU A 55 -15.57 12.11 -15.38
N ALA A 56 -15.66 10.87 -14.89
CA ALA A 56 -16.92 10.16 -14.71
C ALA A 56 -17.85 10.94 -13.75
N ARG A 57 -17.31 11.38 -12.61
CA ARG A 57 -18.03 12.20 -11.62
C ARG A 57 -18.53 13.52 -12.22
N ILE A 58 -17.70 14.21 -13.00
CA ILE A 58 -18.08 15.46 -13.70
C ILE A 58 -19.16 15.19 -14.76
N ARG A 59 -19.07 14.09 -15.53
CA ARG A 59 -20.11 13.72 -16.51
C ARG A 59 -21.45 13.42 -15.83
N SER A 60 -21.43 12.69 -14.72
CA SER A 60 -22.62 12.42 -13.90
C SER A 60 -23.21 13.70 -13.33
N LEU A 61 -22.37 14.61 -12.81
CA LEU A 61 -22.80 15.92 -12.32
C LEU A 61 -23.36 16.81 -13.44
N ARG A 62 -22.75 16.79 -14.63
CA ARG A 62 -23.23 17.51 -15.80
C ARG A 62 -24.62 17.02 -16.20
N GLY A 63 -24.87 15.71 -16.24
CA GLY A 63 -26.20 15.16 -16.49
C GLY A 63 -27.24 15.58 -15.44
N ALA A 64 -26.84 15.66 -14.16
CA ALA A 64 -27.71 16.14 -13.08
C ALA A 64 -27.97 17.66 -13.13
N LEU A 65 -26.97 18.45 -13.54
CA LEU A 65 -27.07 19.91 -13.68
C LEU A 65 -27.82 20.34 -14.95
N GLU A 66 -27.67 19.60 -16.06
CA GLU A 66 -28.50 19.73 -17.27
C GLU A 66 -30.00 19.54 -16.96
N ALA A 67 -30.33 18.98 -15.78
CA ALA A 67 -31.67 18.67 -15.33
C ALA A 67 -32.12 19.36 -14.01
N VAL A 68 -31.48 20.42 -13.47
CA VAL A 68 -32.10 21.41 -12.54
C VAL A 68 -33.10 20.84 -11.47
N ALA A 69 -32.81 19.73 -10.78
CA ALA A 69 -33.77 19.04 -9.89
C ALA A 69 -33.19 18.72 -8.50
N PRO A 70 -33.61 19.41 -7.42
CA PRO A 70 -33.04 19.26 -6.08
C PRO A 70 -33.38 17.92 -5.39
N PHE A 71 -34.31 17.12 -5.93
CA PHE A 71 -34.67 15.79 -5.43
C PHE A 71 -34.20 14.66 -6.34
N ASP A 72 -33.25 14.94 -7.23
CA ASP A 72 -32.74 13.95 -8.16
C ASP A 72 -32.11 12.75 -7.40
N PRO A 73 -32.48 11.51 -7.76
CA PRO A 73 -31.92 10.29 -7.15
C PRO A 73 -30.38 10.23 -7.15
N VAL A 74 -29.71 10.88 -8.09
CA VAL A 74 -28.23 10.95 -8.22
C VAL A 74 -27.59 11.76 -7.09
N LEU A 75 -28.35 12.69 -6.48
CA LEU A 75 -27.93 13.49 -5.32
C LEU A 75 -28.26 12.82 -3.97
N ARG A 76 -28.96 11.68 -3.99
CA ARG A 76 -29.35 10.95 -2.77
C ARG A 76 -28.12 10.44 -2.02
N TRP A 77 -28.21 10.46 -0.70
CA TRP A 77 -27.22 9.83 0.19
C TRP A 77 -27.35 8.31 0.15
N THR A 78 -26.23 7.60 0.06
CA THR A 78 -26.21 6.13 0.01
C THR A 78 -26.26 5.50 1.41
N GLY A 79 -26.02 6.30 2.46
CA GLY A 79 -25.88 5.82 3.84
C GLY A 79 -24.49 5.23 4.12
N ARG A 80 -23.57 5.26 3.16
CA ARG A 80 -22.16 4.92 3.34
C ARG A 80 -21.37 6.15 3.74
N LEU A 81 -20.26 5.92 4.44
CA LEU A 81 -19.38 6.98 4.92
C LEU A 81 -17.95 6.72 4.42
N TYR A 82 -17.23 7.78 4.15
CA TYR A 82 -15.78 7.81 3.91
C TYR A 82 -15.01 7.70 5.23
N ASP A 83 -13.72 7.35 5.17
CA ASP A 83 -12.89 7.19 6.38
C ASP A 83 -12.82 8.47 7.23
N ASP A 84 -12.90 9.64 6.58
CA ASP A 84 -12.98 10.97 7.22
C ASP A 84 -14.36 11.31 7.81
N GLY A 85 -15.35 10.43 7.63
CA GLY A 85 -16.71 10.59 8.14
C GLY A 85 -17.65 11.33 7.19
N HIS A 86 -17.21 11.73 6.00
CA HIS A 86 -18.13 12.33 5.03
C HIS A 86 -19.13 11.30 4.49
N PRO A 87 -20.40 11.68 4.27
CA PRO A 87 -21.39 10.79 3.66
C PRO A 87 -21.22 10.70 2.14
N GLU A 88 -21.30 9.48 1.61
CA GLU A 88 -21.30 9.21 0.18
C GLU A 88 -22.68 9.54 -0.43
N ARG A 89 -22.65 10.11 -1.63
CA ARG A 89 -23.83 10.28 -2.48
C ARG A 89 -23.79 9.33 -3.67
N VAL A 90 -24.96 9.03 -4.26
CA VAL A 90 -25.08 8.06 -5.37
C VAL A 90 -24.14 8.39 -6.55
N TRP A 91 -23.98 9.67 -6.92
CA TRP A 91 -23.04 10.06 -7.97
C TRP A 91 -21.56 9.79 -7.64
N ASP A 92 -21.15 9.76 -6.37
CA ASP A 92 -19.79 9.41 -6.00
C ASP A 92 -19.49 7.95 -6.35
N ALA A 93 -20.52 7.09 -6.42
CA ALA A 93 -20.33 5.70 -6.81
C ALA A 93 -19.80 5.55 -8.25
N SER A 94 -20.18 6.48 -9.15
CA SER A 94 -19.71 6.49 -10.54
C SER A 94 -18.20 6.72 -10.69
N TYR A 95 -17.57 7.31 -9.67
CA TYR A 95 -16.11 7.44 -9.62
C TYR A 95 -15.43 6.08 -9.43
N TRP A 96 -15.98 5.20 -8.59
CA TRP A 96 -15.31 3.94 -8.21
C TRP A 96 -15.19 2.98 -9.38
N ASP A 97 -16.27 2.77 -10.13
CA ASP A 97 -16.25 1.81 -11.24
C ASP A 97 -15.31 2.27 -12.36
N ALA A 98 -15.28 3.58 -12.63
CA ALA A 98 -14.37 4.17 -13.61
C ALA A 98 -12.89 4.12 -13.15
N TYR A 99 -12.62 4.34 -11.86
CA TYR A 99 -11.28 4.20 -11.29
C TYR A 99 -10.83 2.74 -11.32
N ASP A 100 -11.68 1.81 -10.88
CA ASP A 100 -11.35 0.38 -10.76
C ASP A 100 -11.10 -0.26 -12.14
N ASP A 101 -11.81 0.19 -13.18
CA ASP A 101 -11.55 -0.23 -14.56
C ASP A 101 -10.13 0.14 -15.03
N GLU A 102 -9.71 1.37 -14.76
CA GLU A 102 -8.37 1.83 -15.13
C GLU A 102 -7.29 1.21 -14.22
N ALA A 103 -7.56 1.12 -12.91
CA ALA A 103 -6.69 0.46 -11.95
C ALA A 103 -6.38 -0.98 -12.35
N ARG A 104 -7.39 -1.74 -12.81
CA ARG A 104 -7.21 -3.11 -13.31
C ARG A 104 -6.28 -3.20 -14.52
N ARG A 105 -6.33 -2.24 -15.44
CA ARG A 105 -5.46 -2.21 -16.63
C ARG A 105 -3.99 -1.98 -16.28
N HIS A 106 -3.74 -1.26 -15.18
CA HIS A 106 -2.39 -0.91 -14.72
C HIS A 106 -1.90 -1.74 -13.53
N GLY A 107 -2.66 -2.75 -13.10
CA GLY A 107 -2.30 -3.58 -11.94
C GLY A 107 -2.29 -2.81 -10.61
N LEU A 108 -3.06 -1.74 -10.50
CA LEU A 108 -3.22 -0.94 -9.29
C LEU A 108 -4.27 -1.55 -8.35
N PRO A 109 -4.17 -1.31 -7.04
CA PRO A 109 -5.22 -1.71 -6.11
C PRO A 109 -6.54 -0.98 -6.44
N PRO A 110 -7.70 -1.62 -6.19
CA PRO A 110 -8.98 -0.96 -6.36
C PRO A 110 -9.11 0.22 -5.40
N ALA A 111 -9.95 1.19 -5.76
CA ALA A 111 -10.21 2.31 -4.90
C ALA A 111 -10.83 1.86 -3.57
N ARG A 112 -10.44 2.55 -2.49
CA ARG A 112 -11.02 2.32 -1.18
C ARG A 112 -12.45 2.88 -1.15
N ARG A 113 -13.43 1.99 -1.16
CA ARG A 113 -14.85 2.34 -1.20
C ARG A 113 -15.34 2.79 0.18
N PRO A 114 -16.24 3.79 0.25
CA PRO A 114 -16.93 4.14 1.48
C PRO A 114 -17.79 2.97 1.94
N MET A 115 -17.87 2.80 3.25
CA MET A 115 -18.51 1.64 3.88
C MET A 115 -19.62 2.12 4.81
N THR A 116 -20.69 1.32 4.90
CA THR A 116 -21.68 1.45 5.97
C THR A 116 -21.05 1.12 7.33
N PRO A 117 -21.63 1.58 8.45
CA PRO A 117 -21.14 1.24 9.78
C PRO A 117 -21.00 -0.28 10.02
N GLY A 118 -21.98 -1.07 9.55
CA GLY A 118 -21.96 -2.53 9.68
C GLY A 118 -20.96 -3.24 8.75
N GLU A 119 -20.59 -2.65 7.61
CA GLU A 119 -19.49 -3.14 6.78
C GLU A 119 -18.14 -2.83 7.43
N ARG A 120 -17.97 -1.64 8.02
CA ARG A 120 -16.74 -1.28 8.74
C ARG A 120 -16.48 -2.15 9.95
N GLU A 121 -17.51 -2.50 10.70
CA GLU A 121 -17.34 -3.38 11.86
C GLU A 121 -16.85 -4.78 11.42
N ARG A 122 -17.43 -5.32 10.35
CA ARG A 122 -17.00 -6.59 9.76
C ARG A 122 -15.57 -6.53 9.22
N ASP A 123 -15.20 -5.44 8.54
CA ASP A 123 -13.84 -5.25 8.04
C ASP A 123 -12.83 -5.14 9.19
N ARG A 124 -13.14 -4.38 10.24
CA ARG A 124 -12.32 -4.30 11.46
C ARG A 124 -12.16 -5.67 12.12
N GLU A 125 -13.24 -6.44 12.24
CA GLU A 125 -13.19 -7.79 12.78
C GLU A 125 -12.31 -8.70 11.91
N ALA A 126 -12.44 -8.64 10.59
CA ALA A 126 -11.59 -9.40 9.67
C ALA A 126 -10.10 -9.02 9.81
N GLN A 127 -9.78 -7.73 9.94
CA GLN A 127 -8.41 -7.26 10.19
C GLN A 127 -7.86 -7.78 11.53
N VAL A 128 -8.67 -7.75 12.60
CA VAL A 128 -8.31 -8.30 13.91
C VAL A 128 -8.03 -9.80 13.83
N LEU A 129 -8.82 -10.54 13.05
CA LEU A 129 -8.65 -11.98 12.89
C LEU A 129 -7.48 -12.34 11.96
N ALA A 130 -7.16 -11.49 10.98
CA ALA A 130 -6.06 -11.70 10.04
C ALA A 130 -4.68 -11.52 10.69
N GLU A 131 -4.57 -10.63 11.69
CA GLU A 131 -3.29 -10.34 12.35
C GLU A 131 -2.75 -11.57 13.12
N PRO A 132 -1.51 -12.01 12.85
CA PRO A 132 -0.93 -13.16 13.51
C PRO A 132 -0.53 -12.82 14.96
N ILE A 133 -1.11 -13.53 15.93
CA ILE A 133 -0.71 -13.41 17.34
C ILE A 133 0.67 -14.05 17.52
N THR A 134 1.69 -13.24 17.78
CA THR A 134 3.02 -13.72 18.16
C THR A 134 3.15 -13.78 19.68
N SER A 135 3.16 -14.98 20.25
CA SER A 135 3.42 -15.17 21.68
C SER A 135 4.91 -15.45 21.93
N ARG A 136 5.49 -14.81 22.95
CA ARG A 136 6.89 -15.00 23.34
C ARG A 136 6.93 -15.69 24.71
N ARG A 137 7.46 -16.91 24.78
CA ARG A 137 7.73 -17.57 26.07
C ARG A 137 9.23 -17.66 26.31
N CYS A 138 9.65 -17.25 27.51
CA CYS A 138 11.04 -17.34 27.95
C CYS A 138 11.17 -18.52 28.92
N LEU A 139 11.81 -19.60 28.48
CA LEU A 139 12.16 -20.72 29.34
C LEU A 139 13.68 -20.66 29.62
N TRP A 140 13.99 -19.87 30.66
CA TRP A 140 15.16 -19.81 31.56
C TRP A 140 16.57 -19.74 30.97
N TRP A 141 16.81 -20.10 29.71
CA TRP A 141 18.12 -19.98 29.03
C TRP A 141 18.01 -19.88 27.49
N ARG A 142 16.81 -20.02 26.91
CA ARG A 142 16.55 -19.90 25.46
C ARG A 142 15.25 -19.16 25.17
N ARG A 143 15.30 -18.28 24.18
CA ARG A 143 14.15 -17.49 23.71
C ARG A 143 13.47 -18.24 22.56
N TRP A 144 12.29 -18.78 22.83
CA TRP A 144 11.52 -19.54 21.83
C TRP A 144 10.40 -18.66 21.26
N TRP A 145 10.31 -18.60 19.93
CA TRP A 145 9.23 -17.94 19.22
C TRP A 145 8.20 -18.99 18.82
N TRP A 146 7.03 -18.98 19.45
CA TRP A 146 5.96 -19.92 19.12
C TRP A 146 4.85 -19.18 18.36
N ARG A 147 4.56 -19.60 17.12
CA ARG A 147 3.37 -19.17 16.37
C ARG A 147 2.20 -20.08 16.76
N GLY A 148 1.51 -19.76 17.86
CA GLY A 148 0.35 -20.52 18.30
C GLY A 148 -0.87 -20.14 17.46
N GLN A 149 -1.41 -21.06 16.66
CA GLN A 149 -2.68 -20.87 15.92
C GLN A 149 -3.92 -21.07 16.81
N GLU A 150 -3.86 -20.71 18.09
CA GLU A 150 -4.93 -21.07 19.02
C GLU A 150 -6.04 -20.00 19.05
N HIS A 151 -7.11 -20.33 18.33
CA HIS A 151 -8.49 -19.83 18.43
C HIS A 151 -8.78 -18.38 17.95
N ARG A 152 -9.09 -18.25 16.65
CA ARG A 152 -9.66 -17.03 16.03
C ARG A 152 -11.11 -16.80 16.47
N THR A 153 -11.27 -16.23 17.65
CA THR A 153 -12.49 -15.54 18.07
C THR A 153 -12.13 -14.08 18.34
N ARG A 154 -13.04 -13.13 18.06
CA ARG A 154 -12.81 -11.68 18.32
C ARG A 154 -12.31 -11.42 19.74
N ALA A 155 -12.98 -12.02 20.73
CA ALA A 155 -12.59 -11.96 22.15
C ALA A 155 -11.24 -12.64 22.45
N GLY A 156 -10.80 -13.62 21.66
CA GLY A 156 -9.49 -14.24 21.78
C GLY A 156 -8.37 -13.33 21.28
N ALA A 157 -8.58 -12.69 20.13
CA ALA A 157 -7.65 -11.75 19.52
C ALA A 157 -7.50 -10.46 20.35
N GLU A 158 -8.61 -9.91 20.87
CA GLU A 158 -8.59 -8.75 21.77
C GLU A 158 -7.80 -9.05 23.06
N ARG A 159 -8.07 -10.20 23.72
CA ARG A 159 -7.32 -10.64 24.92
C ARG A 159 -5.85 -10.95 24.65
N ALA A 160 -5.50 -11.36 23.42
CA ALA A 160 -4.12 -11.58 23.02
C ALA A 160 -3.38 -10.24 22.82
N ARG A 161 -4.04 -9.24 22.24
CA ARG A 161 -3.51 -7.87 22.13
C ARG A 161 -3.31 -7.21 23.48
N GLU A 162 -4.28 -7.33 24.39
CA GLU A 162 -4.14 -6.81 25.75
C GLU A 162 -2.97 -7.46 26.51
N ARG A 163 -2.70 -8.75 26.27
CA ARG A 163 -1.54 -9.45 26.86
C ARG A 163 -0.23 -9.01 26.20
N ALA A 164 -0.19 -8.95 24.88
CA ALA A 164 0.99 -8.46 24.14
C ALA A 164 1.35 -7.01 24.50
N ALA A 165 0.35 -6.14 24.73
CA ALA A 165 0.56 -4.77 25.18
C ALA A 165 1.04 -4.66 26.64
N ARG A 166 0.68 -5.63 27.50
CA ARG A 166 1.20 -5.72 28.88
C ARG A 166 2.62 -6.29 28.93
N ASP A 167 2.97 -7.14 27.97
CA ASP A 167 4.26 -7.83 27.89
C ASP A 167 5.32 -7.06 27.05
N ALA A 168 4.92 -5.95 26.41
CA ALA A 168 5.78 -5.03 25.65
C ALA A 168 6.42 -3.98 26.56
#